data_AF-A0A094FSZ1-F1
#
_entry.id   AF-A0A094FSZ1-F1
#
_cell.length_a   1.000
_cell.length_b   1.000
_cell.length_c   1.000
_cell.angle_alpha   90.00
_cell.angle_beta   90.00
_cell.angle_gamma   90.00
#
_symmetry.space_group_name_H-M   'P 1'
#
loop_
_entity.id
_entity.type
_entity.pdbx_description
1 polymer ?
#
loop_
_entity_poly.entity_id
_entity_poly.type
_entity_poly.pdbx_seq_one_letter_code
_entity_poly.pdbx_strand_id
1 'polypeptide(L)'
;MQFTKTLLVIALPLLAIASPTPSNTAVESRDITFDYAAVQALRQTLYDAYGQTSDIYGRVDSAANSIGGQFSGSAAEAFQNTLAKYQDSQARASEALLALAEVVGGASDSFNEKDGDAVKLFE
;
A
#
# COMPACT_ATOMS: atom_id res chain seq x y z
N MET A 1 19.82 9.76 -36.15
CA MET A 1 19.57 9.08 -34.87
C MET A 1 18.44 9.82 -34.17
N GLN A 2 17.33 9.15 -33.92
CA GLN A 2 16.15 9.66 -33.21
C GLN A 2 16.34 9.58 -31.68
N PHE A 3 15.33 10.11 -30.94
CA PHE A 3 15.03 10.03 -29.49
C PHE A 3 15.56 11.22 -28.66
N THR A 4 14.80 11.97 -27.85
CA THR A 4 13.49 11.71 -27.21
C THR A 4 12.88 12.99 -26.60
N LYS A 5 11.57 13.15 -26.84
CA LYS A 5 10.44 13.63 -26.00
C LYS A 5 10.58 14.85 -25.08
N THR A 6 9.81 15.86 -25.47
CA THR A 6 9.00 16.83 -24.71
C THR A 6 8.57 16.39 -23.30
N LEU A 7 8.84 17.23 -22.29
CA LEU A 7 8.10 17.26 -21.03
C LEU A 7 7.71 18.71 -20.71
N LEU A 8 6.42 19.00 -20.81
CA LEU A 8 5.80 20.29 -20.55
C LEU A 8 5.62 20.52 -19.05
N VAL A 9 6.15 21.64 -18.59
CA VAL A 9 5.88 22.32 -17.31
C VAL A 9 4.40 22.69 -17.22
N ILE A 10 3.68 22.32 -16.15
CA ILE A 10 2.55 23.12 -15.63
C ILE A 10 2.51 23.06 -14.10
N ALA A 11 2.41 24.25 -13.52
CA ALA A 11 2.35 24.59 -12.12
C ALA A 11 1.18 23.94 -11.36
N LEU A 12 1.41 23.61 -10.09
CA LEU A 12 0.35 23.45 -9.08
C LEU A 12 -0.03 24.82 -8.51
N PRO A 13 -1.26 25.33 -8.72
CA PRO A 13 -1.91 26.21 -7.78
C PRO A 13 -2.98 25.40 -7.05
N LEU A 14 -2.59 24.68 -6.01
CA LEU A 14 -3.51 23.93 -5.15
C LEU A 14 -3.51 24.55 -3.76
N LEU A 15 -4.30 25.62 -3.58
CA LEU A 15 -4.79 26.10 -2.27
C LEU A 15 -5.89 27.16 -2.46
N ALA A 16 -6.96 26.76 -3.13
CA ALA A 16 -8.26 27.44 -3.01
C ALA A 16 -9.25 26.40 -2.48
N ILE A 17 -9.17 26.11 -1.18
CA ILE A 17 -10.20 25.37 -0.45
C ILE A 17 -11.34 26.37 -0.18
N ALA A 18 -12.11 26.68 -1.22
CA ALA A 18 -13.46 27.20 -1.01
C ALA A 18 -14.29 26.02 -0.53
N SER A 19 -14.58 25.98 0.77
CA SER A 19 -15.46 25.00 1.39
C SER A 19 -16.86 25.06 0.77
N PRO A 20 -17.38 23.98 0.15
CA PRO A 20 -18.80 23.90 -0.10
C PRO A 20 -19.50 23.44 1.18
N THR A 21 -20.42 24.29 1.66
CA THR A 21 -21.46 23.97 2.64
C THR A 21 -22.12 22.62 2.28
N PRO A 22 -22.39 21.72 3.24
CA PRO A 22 -23.00 20.44 2.93
C PRO A 22 -24.45 20.64 2.49
N SER A 23 -24.71 20.57 1.18
CA SER A 23 -26.04 20.33 0.66
C SER A 23 -26.35 18.85 0.82
N ASN A 24 -27.42 18.55 1.56
CA ASN A 24 -28.10 17.26 1.59
C ASN A 24 -28.47 16.88 0.16
N THR A 25 -27.55 16.22 -0.53
CA THR A 25 -27.77 15.65 -1.84
C THR A 25 -28.19 14.22 -1.54
N ALA A 26 -29.45 13.90 -1.86
CA ALA A 26 -29.93 12.53 -1.85
C ALA A 26 -28.85 11.67 -2.51
N VAL A 27 -28.38 10.63 -1.81
CA VAL A 27 -27.44 9.67 -2.36
C VAL A 27 -28.20 8.98 -3.48
N GLU A 28 -28.04 9.49 -4.71
CA GLU A 28 -28.33 8.72 -5.90
C GLU A 28 -27.53 7.43 -5.74
N SER A 29 -28.22 6.30 -5.65
CA SER A 29 -27.62 4.99 -5.80
C SER A 29 -27.00 4.95 -7.19
N ARG A 30 -25.75 5.42 -7.29
CA ARG A 30 -24.88 5.00 -8.39
C ARG A 30 -24.80 3.50 -8.25
N ASP A 31 -25.19 2.79 -9.30
CA ASP A 31 -24.80 1.40 -9.47
C ASP A 31 -23.26 1.35 -9.45
N ILE A 32 -22.70 1.16 -8.27
CA ILE A 32 -21.28 0.89 -8.11
C ILE A 32 -21.13 -0.56 -8.55
N THR A 33 -20.80 -0.76 -9.82
CA THR A 33 -20.34 -2.07 -10.28
C THR A 33 -19.03 -2.38 -9.55
N PHE A 34 -19.10 -3.33 -8.62
CA PHE A 34 -17.95 -3.74 -7.84
C PHE A 34 -17.10 -4.73 -8.66
N ASP A 35 -15.90 -4.31 -9.07
CA ASP A 35 -14.98 -5.19 -9.80
C ASP A 35 -14.25 -6.11 -8.81
N TYR A 36 -14.89 -7.22 -8.47
CA TYR A 36 -14.35 -8.23 -7.55
C TYR A 36 -12.99 -8.77 -8.01
N ALA A 37 -12.79 -8.91 -9.32
CA ALA A 37 -11.54 -9.42 -9.88
C ALA A 37 -10.38 -8.42 -9.65
N ALA A 38 -10.63 -7.12 -9.85
CA ALA A 38 -9.65 -6.08 -9.56
C ALA A 38 -9.30 -6.01 -8.08
N VAL A 39 -10.28 -6.15 -7.19
CA VAL A 39 -10.05 -6.12 -5.73
C VAL A 39 -9.25 -7.34 -5.27
N GLN A 40 -9.55 -8.53 -5.81
CA GLN A 40 -8.76 -9.73 -5.53
C GLN A 40 -7.33 -9.64 -6.07
N ALA A 41 -7.15 -9.10 -7.28
CA ALA A 41 -5.82 -8.87 -7.85
C ALA A 41 -5.00 -7.89 -7.01
N LEU A 42 -5.63 -6.83 -6.50
CA LEU A 42 -4.99 -5.89 -5.58
C LEU A 42 -4.59 -6.57 -4.27
N ARG A 43 -5.48 -7.37 -3.68
CA ARG A 43 -5.19 -8.14 -2.46
C ARG A 43 -3.97 -9.04 -2.63
N GLN A 44 -3.92 -9.79 -3.74
CA GLN A 44 -2.77 -10.66 -4.04
C GLN A 44 -1.48 -9.84 -4.17
N THR A 45 -1.54 -8.72 -4.89
CA THR A 45 -0.39 -7.82 -5.07
C THR A 45 0.16 -7.32 -3.74
N LEU A 46 -0.71 -7.01 -2.78
CA LEU A 46 -0.32 -6.57 -1.44
C LEU A 46 0.37 -7.68 -0.63
N TYR A 47 -0.14 -8.91 -0.70
CA TYR A 47 0.52 -10.06 -0.08
C TYR A 47 1.87 -10.38 -0.72
N ASP A 48 1.97 -10.30 -2.04
CA ASP A 48 3.24 -10.50 -2.75
C ASP A 48 4.26 -9.43 -2.36
N ALA A 49 3.84 -8.16 -2.27
CA ALA A 49 4.69 -7.06 -1.83
C ALA A 49 5.15 -7.24 -0.36
N TYR A 50 4.27 -7.72 0.51
CA TYR A 50 4.63 -8.07 1.89
C TYR A 50 5.70 -9.18 1.91
N GLY A 51 5.49 -10.26 1.16
CA GLY A 51 6.45 -11.37 1.07
C GLY A 51 7.83 -10.91 0.57
N GLN A 52 7.86 -10.11 -0.50
CA GLN A 52 9.10 -9.55 -1.02
C GLN A 52 9.81 -8.64 0.00
N THR A 53 9.05 -7.83 0.74
CA THR A 53 9.59 -6.94 1.78
C THR A 53 10.18 -7.74 2.95
N SER A 54 9.55 -8.86 3.31
CA SER A 54 10.06 -9.79 4.33
C SER A 54 11.36 -10.48 3.87
N ASP A 55 11.41 -10.93 2.61
CA ASP A 55 12.61 -11.55 2.03
C ASP A 55 13.80 -10.58 1.99
N ILE A 56 13.55 -9.32 1.58
CA ILE A 56 14.58 -8.28 1.56
C ILE A 56 15.10 -8.03 2.98
N TYR A 57 14.21 -7.94 3.96
CA TYR A 57 14.60 -7.77 5.36
C TYR A 57 15.51 -8.90 5.84
N GLY A 58 15.14 -10.16 5.60
CA GLY A 58 15.97 -11.30 5.99
C GLY A 58 17.36 -11.28 5.36
N ARG A 59 17.47 -10.83 4.10
CA ARG A 59 18.76 -10.66 3.41
C ARG A 59 19.59 -9.52 4.00
N VAL A 60 18.96 -8.38 4.30
CA VAL A 60 19.64 -7.24 4.92
C VAL A 60 20.13 -7.61 6.32
N ASP A 61 19.31 -8.27 7.13
CA ASP A 61 19.68 -8.70 8.48
C ASP A 61 20.85 -9.70 8.45
N SER A 62 20.80 -10.69 7.57
CA SER A 62 21.88 -11.66 7.37
C SER A 62 23.20 -10.99 6.94
N ALA A 63 23.12 -10.06 5.99
CA ALA A 63 24.29 -9.31 5.53
C ALA A 63 24.83 -8.40 6.65
N ALA A 64 23.95 -7.74 7.39
CA ALA A 64 24.30 -6.86 8.48
C ALA A 64 25.01 -7.61 9.62
N ASN A 65 24.54 -8.81 9.97
CA ASN A 65 25.20 -9.68 10.93
C ASN A 65 26.60 -10.11 10.47
N SER A 66 26.80 -10.28 9.16
CA SER A 66 28.10 -10.67 8.58
C SER A 66 29.13 -9.53 8.59
N ILE A 67 28.69 -8.28 8.45
CA ILE A 67 29.59 -7.11 8.34
C ILE A 67 29.62 -6.23 9.60
N GLY A 68 28.68 -6.38 10.52
CA GLY A 68 28.50 -5.46 11.66
C GLY A 68 29.71 -5.39 12.59
N GLY A 69 30.45 -6.50 12.73
CA GLY A 69 31.71 -6.54 13.50
C GLY A 69 32.94 -6.00 12.78
N GLN A 70 32.82 -5.64 11.50
CA GLN A 70 33.95 -5.12 10.69
C GLN A 70 34.15 -3.61 10.86
N PHE A 71 33.15 -2.92 11.40
CA PHE A 71 33.21 -1.50 11.70
C PHE A 71 33.64 -1.26 13.15
N SER A 72 34.30 -0.13 13.41
CA SER A 72 34.64 0.31 14.77
C SER A 72 34.43 1.82 14.93
N GLY A 73 34.32 2.27 16.17
CA GLY A 73 34.09 3.67 16.52
C GLY A 73 32.81 4.23 15.90
N SER A 74 32.87 5.48 15.45
CA SER A 74 31.71 6.19 14.89
C SER A 74 31.10 5.54 13.65
N ALA A 75 31.89 4.78 12.87
CA ALA A 75 31.39 4.03 11.72
C ALA A 75 30.47 2.89 12.15
N ALA A 76 30.80 2.19 13.24
CA ALA A 76 29.95 1.14 13.81
C ALA A 76 28.64 1.71 14.35
N GLU A 77 28.69 2.83 15.07
CA GLU A 77 27.51 3.51 15.58
C GLU A 77 26.59 4.00 14.46
N ALA A 78 27.15 4.59 13.39
CA ALA A 78 26.38 5.04 12.24
C ALA A 78 25.71 3.86 11.51
N PHE A 79 26.43 2.75 11.36
CA PHE A 79 25.91 1.52 10.78
C PHE A 79 24.74 0.96 11.61
N GLN A 80 24.93 0.77 12.92
CA GLN A 80 23.90 0.25 13.82
C GLN A 80 22.66 1.14 13.85
N ASN A 81 22.84 2.46 13.93
CA ASN A 81 21.73 3.40 13.90
C ASN A 81 20.95 3.36 12.59
N THR A 82 21.64 3.23 11.46
CA THR A 82 20.99 3.14 10.15
C THR A 82 20.24 1.82 9.99
N LEU A 83 20.84 0.71 10.42
CA LEU A 83 20.22 -0.60 10.42
C LEU A 83 18.95 -0.62 11.29
N ALA A 84 19.00 -0.08 12.51
CA ALA A 84 17.84 0.00 13.39
C ALA A 84 16.69 0.81 12.78
N LYS A 85 16.99 1.95 12.14
CA LYS A 85 15.97 2.77 11.43
C LYS A 85 15.36 2.02 10.26
N TYR A 86 16.17 1.28 9.51
CA TYR A 86 15.70 0.44 8.41
C TYR A 86 14.74 -0.64 8.94
N GLN A 87 15.12 -1.35 10.01
CA GLN A 87 14.31 -2.41 10.62
C GLN A 87 12.96 -1.87 11.12
N ASP A 88 12.93 -0.72 11.81
CA ASP A 88 11.69 -0.06 12.23
C ASP A 88 10.81 0.35 11.04
N SER A 89 11.42 0.93 9.99
CA SER A 89 10.68 1.32 8.79
C SER A 89 10.08 0.11 8.06
N GLN A 90 10.83 -1.00 8.00
CA GLN A 90 10.38 -2.22 7.35
C GLN A 90 9.23 -2.90 8.12
N ALA A 91 9.27 -2.90 9.45
CA ALA A 91 8.19 -3.41 10.27
C ALA A 91 6.89 -2.65 10.00
N ARG A 92 6.95 -1.31 10.01
CA ARG A 92 5.79 -0.44 9.72
C ARG A 92 5.24 -0.63 8.31
N ALA A 93 6.13 -0.77 7.32
CA ALA A 93 5.71 -1.03 5.93
C ALA A 93 5.01 -2.38 5.81
N SER A 94 5.52 -3.41 6.49
CA SER A 94 4.95 -4.75 6.49
C SER A 94 3.56 -4.78 7.15
N GLU A 95 3.42 -4.12 8.30
CA GLU A 95 2.14 -3.94 8.99
C GLU A 95 1.12 -3.20 8.11
N ALA A 96 1.53 -2.12 7.45
CA ALA A 96 0.65 -1.34 6.58
C ALA A 96 0.18 -2.13 5.34
N LEU A 97 1.07 -2.95 4.75
CA LEU A 97 0.72 -3.80 3.61
C LEU A 97 -0.31 -4.87 4.01
N LEU A 98 -0.12 -5.52 5.16
CA LEU A 98 -1.08 -6.50 5.68
C LEU A 98 -2.42 -5.86 6.02
N ALA A 99 -2.42 -4.74 6.76
CA ALA A 99 -3.64 -4.04 7.12
C ALA A 99 -4.44 -3.61 5.88
N LEU A 100 -3.74 -3.14 4.84
CA LEU A 100 -4.40 -2.79 3.57
C LEU A 100 -4.94 -4.04 2.86
N ALA A 101 -4.21 -5.15 2.84
CA ALA A 101 -4.67 -6.41 2.25
C ALA A 101 -5.91 -6.95 2.96
N GLU A 102 -5.98 -6.83 4.29
CA GLU A 102 -7.13 -7.21 5.11
C GLU A 102 -8.35 -6.34 4.81
N VAL A 103 -8.20 -5.01 4.73
CA VAL A 103 -9.31 -4.10 4.38
C VAL A 103 -9.83 -4.38 2.97
N VAL A 104 -8.94 -4.61 2.01
CA VAL A 104 -9.29 -4.97 0.63
C VAL A 104 -10.01 -6.34 0.58
N GLY A 105 -9.58 -7.30 1.39
CA GLY A 105 -10.25 -8.60 1.55
C GLY A 105 -11.63 -8.49 2.17
N GLY A 106 -11.76 -7.78 3.30
CA GLY A 106 -13.04 -7.60 3.99
C GLY A 106 -14.09 -6.84 3.16
N ALA A 107 -13.65 -5.88 2.34
CA ALA A 107 -14.52 -5.22 1.37
C ALA A 107 -15.04 -6.21 0.31
N SER A 108 -14.21 -7.14 -0.16
CA SER A 108 -14.61 -8.17 -1.13
C SER A 108 -15.64 -9.13 -0.54
N ASP A 109 -15.41 -9.60 0.69
CA ASP A 109 -16.28 -10.58 1.35
C ASP A 109 -17.67 -9.98 1.65
N SER A 110 -17.72 -8.71 2.06
CA SER A 110 -18.97 -7.99 2.34
C SER A 110 -19.84 -7.74 1.10
N PHE A 111 -19.23 -7.59 -0.08
CA PHE A 111 -19.98 -7.45 -1.34
C PHE A 111 -20.48 -8.81 -1.85
N ASN A 112 -19.67 -9.86 -1.70
CA ASN A 112 -20.06 -11.23 -2.09
C ASN A 112 -21.25 -11.74 -1.26
N GLU A 113 -21.33 -11.38 0.03
CA GLU A 113 -22.44 -11.74 0.91
C GLU A 113 -23.75 -11.02 0.54
N LYS A 114 -23.67 -9.75 0.12
CA LYS A 114 -24.85 -8.97 -0.31
C LYS A 114 -25.44 -9.46 -1.63
N ASP A 115 -24.59 -9.86 -2.58
CA ASP A 115 -25.07 -10.46 -3.84
C ASP A 115 -25.62 -11.87 -3.61
N GLY A 116 -25.06 -12.64 -2.68
CA GLY A 116 -25.55 -13.97 -2.31
C GLY A 116 -26.94 -13.95 -1.65
N ASP A 117 -27.25 -12.94 -0.86
CA ASP A 117 -28.59 -12.76 -0.27
C ASP A 117 -29.62 -12.21 -1.27
N ALA A 118 -29.19 -11.38 -2.23
CA ALA A 118 -30.07 -10.91 -3.30
C ALA A 118 -30.53 -12.07 -4.21
N VAL A 119 -29.67 -13.07 -4.45
CA VAL A 119 -30.02 -14.25 -5.28
C VAL A 119 -31.01 -15.18 -4.58
N LYS A 120 -30.98 -15.28 -3.24
CA LYS A 120 -31.89 -16.14 -2.47
C LYS A 120 -33.31 -15.60 -2.30
N LEU A 121 -33.55 -14.32 -2.61
CA LEU A 121 -34.89 -13.71 -2.53
C LEU A 121 -35.72 -13.93 -3.80
N PHE A 122 -35.19 -14.61 -4.81
CA PHE A 122 -35.87 -14.90 -6.08
C PHE A 122 -35.99 -16.40 -6.40
N GLU A 123 -35.75 -17.29 -5.44
CA GLU A 123 -36.10 -18.73 -5.53
C GLU A 123 -37.35 -19.08 -4.71
#